data_AF-A0A699YUX0-F1
#
_entry.id   AF-A0A699YUX0-F1
#
_cell.length_a   1.000
_cell.length_b   1.000
_cell.length_c   1.000
_cell.angle_alpha   90.00
_cell.angle_beta   90.00
_cell.angle_gamma   90.00
#
_symmetry.space_group_name_H-M   'P 1'
#
loop_
_entity.id
_entity.type
_entity.pdbx_description
1 polymer ?
#
loop_
_entity_poly.entity_id
_entity_poly.type
_entity_poly.pdbx_seq_one_letter_code
_entity_poly.pdbx_strand_id
1 'polypeptide(L)'
;MLKPAIDRRLIIACNHLPIRVKRGTSGWEFEWDDDALVAQAKEGIPNDPPLDILFVGSLPVDIDPDDQDMIAADLKRLYRCCPVYLDHDLKEKYYKGFCKQQLWPLFHYILPVSPSSCGRFNADLWQAYVRANKIVEESASDSDFVWIHDYHLLVLPSLLRKRFNRIRAGVFLHCPFPSSEIFRTFPKREELLRSLLNADLIGFHTFDYARHFLSCCSRMLGLEHETSRGSITLDYYGRTVGIKIMPTGVNPQRYLDGFAWNEFKWRRGLGTAEVTNPPRSTGREVLELHRAVAALVEAINTKYAKPSAKYLPVHYLERHVPLHERMAFYSVADCAVVTATRDGMNLVPYEYV
;
A
#
# COMPACT_ATOMS: atom_id res chain seq x y z
N MET A 1 -25.82 -18.76 -30.70
CA MET A 1 -25.98 -17.97 -29.47
C MET A 1 -24.63 -17.41 -29.08
N LEU A 2 -24.44 -16.10 -29.21
CA LEU A 2 -23.24 -15.41 -28.73
C LEU A 2 -23.20 -15.51 -27.20
N LYS A 3 -22.08 -15.98 -26.64
CA LYS A 3 -21.84 -15.85 -25.18
C LYS A 3 -21.99 -14.37 -24.82
N PRO A 4 -22.70 -14.01 -23.74
CA PRO A 4 -22.79 -12.62 -23.32
C PRO A 4 -21.37 -12.09 -23.10
N ALA A 5 -21.10 -10.88 -23.60
CA ALA A 5 -19.85 -10.18 -23.40
C ALA A 5 -19.54 -10.09 -21.90
N ILE A 6 -18.25 -10.08 -21.54
CA ILE A 6 -17.75 -9.96 -20.17
C ILE A 6 -18.27 -8.63 -19.59
N ASP A 7 -19.43 -8.66 -18.92
CA ASP A 7 -20.18 -7.44 -18.57
C ASP A 7 -19.75 -6.82 -17.23
N ARG A 8 -18.65 -7.31 -16.65
CA ARG A 8 -18.17 -6.88 -15.34
C ARG A 8 -16.65 -6.73 -15.33
N ARG A 9 -16.22 -5.48 -15.38
CA ARG A 9 -14.83 -5.07 -15.19
C ARG A 9 -14.59 -4.69 -13.73
N LEU A 10 -13.49 -5.20 -13.17
CA LEU A 10 -13.01 -4.89 -11.83
C LEU A 10 -11.73 -4.06 -11.96
N ILE A 11 -11.78 -2.81 -11.51
CA ILE A 11 -10.64 -1.93 -11.41
C ILE A 11 -9.99 -2.11 -10.05
N ILE A 12 -8.72 -2.49 -10.03
CA ILE A 12 -7.89 -2.50 -8.83
C ILE A 12 -7.10 -1.18 -8.84
N ALA A 13 -7.58 -0.19 -8.09
CA ALA A 13 -6.97 1.13 -8.00
C ALA A 13 -5.94 1.17 -6.87
N CYS A 14 -4.69 1.47 -7.20
CA CYS A 14 -3.57 1.47 -6.26
C CYS A 14 -2.60 2.62 -6.55
N ASN A 15 -1.73 2.95 -5.60
CA ASN A 15 -0.78 4.04 -5.79
C ASN A 15 0.27 3.71 -6.86
N HIS A 16 0.86 2.52 -6.79
CA HIS A 16 1.85 2.04 -7.75
C HIS A 16 1.35 0.75 -8.40
N LEU A 17 1.48 0.69 -9.72
CA LEU A 17 1.21 -0.54 -10.46
C LEU A 17 2.18 -1.65 -10.02
N PRO A 18 1.73 -2.92 -10.01
CA PRO A 18 2.57 -4.08 -9.72
C PRO A 18 3.46 -4.44 -10.93
N ILE A 19 4.20 -3.45 -11.45
CA ILE A 19 5.06 -3.57 -12.62
C ILE A 19 6.44 -3.00 -12.30
N ARG A 20 7.47 -3.80 -12.56
CA ARG A 20 8.86 -3.37 -12.60
C ARG A 20 9.13 -2.76 -13.97
N VAL A 21 9.69 -1.57 -13.97
CA VAL A 21 10.02 -0.83 -15.20
C VAL A 21 11.52 -0.62 -15.27
N LYS A 22 12.12 -0.94 -16.42
CA LYS A 22 13.53 -0.69 -16.71
C LYS A 22 13.66 -0.03 -18.07
N ARG A 23 14.65 0.86 -18.22
CA ARG A 23 15.02 1.41 -19.52
C ARG A 23 16.13 0.53 -20.10
N GLY A 24 15.78 -0.29 -21.10
CA GLY A 24 16.70 -1.12 -21.85
C GLY A 24 17.43 -0.33 -22.94
N THR A 25 18.24 -1.04 -23.74
CA THR A 25 18.98 -0.46 -24.87
C THR A 25 18.08 -0.10 -26.06
N SER A 26 16.96 -0.81 -26.22
CA SER A 26 16.02 -0.65 -27.34
C SER A 26 14.65 -0.05 -26.96
N GLY A 27 14.47 0.36 -25.69
CA GLY A 27 13.20 0.92 -25.22
C GLY A 27 12.89 0.59 -23.77
N TRP A 28 11.61 0.70 -23.41
CA TRP A 28 11.11 0.39 -22.07
C TRP A 28 10.79 -1.10 -21.94
N GLU A 29 11.27 -1.71 -20.86
CA GLU A 29 11.02 -3.11 -20.51
C GLU A 29 10.15 -3.18 -19.25
N PHE A 30 9.17 -4.08 -19.29
CA PHE A 30 8.18 -4.27 -18.23
C PHE A 30 8.18 -5.72 -17.76
N GLU A 31 8.05 -5.92 -16.47
CA GLU A 31 7.92 -7.23 -15.83
C GLU A 31 6.92 -7.12 -14.67
N TRP A 32 6.20 -8.19 -14.35
CA TRP A 32 5.34 -8.22 -13.16
C TRP A 32 6.17 -8.07 -11.89
N ASP A 33 5.70 -7.22 -10.97
CA ASP A 33 6.20 -7.19 -9.61
C ASP A 33 5.31 -8.07 -8.73
N ASP A 34 5.54 -9.38 -8.77
CA ASP A 34 4.76 -10.34 -7.98
C ASP A 34 4.93 -10.10 -6.47
N ASP A 35 5.97 -9.39 -6.04
CA ASP A 35 6.21 -9.01 -4.64
C ASP A 35 5.31 -7.85 -4.18
N ALA A 36 4.64 -7.14 -5.10
CA ALA A 36 3.73 -6.07 -4.75
C ALA A 36 2.49 -6.63 -4.04
N LEU A 37 2.12 -6.01 -2.91
CA LEU A 37 0.94 -6.40 -2.11
C LEU A 37 -0.35 -6.46 -2.93
N VAL A 38 -0.47 -5.59 -3.93
CA VAL A 38 -1.64 -5.48 -4.80
C VAL A 38 -1.65 -6.58 -5.88
N ALA A 39 -0.49 -7.13 -6.26
CA ALA A 39 -0.40 -8.26 -7.19
C ALA A 39 -1.07 -9.50 -6.59
N GLN A 40 -0.84 -9.76 -5.29
CA GLN A 40 -1.42 -10.88 -4.55
C GLN A 40 -2.95 -10.79 -4.45
N ALA A 41 -3.53 -9.58 -4.52
CA ALA A 41 -4.98 -9.42 -4.51
C ALA A 41 -5.66 -10.13 -5.70
N LYS A 42 -4.95 -10.31 -6.82
CA LYS A 42 -5.44 -11.04 -7.99
C LYS A 42 -5.69 -12.52 -7.70
N GLU A 43 -4.86 -13.15 -6.87
CA GLU A 43 -4.95 -14.57 -6.55
C GLU A 43 -6.22 -14.92 -5.76
N GLY A 44 -6.75 -13.95 -5.00
CA GLY A 44 -7.99 -14.11 -4.24
C GLY A 44 -9.27 -13.88 -5.04
N ILE A 45 -9.18 -13.50 -6.32
CA ILE A 45 -10.36 -13.20 -7.15
C ILE A 45 -10.84 -14.50 -7.81
N PRO A 46 -12.14 -14.86 -7.65
CA PRO A 46 -12.69 -16.05 -8.30
C PRO A 46 -12.54 -16.00 -9.82
N ASN A 47 -12.15 -17.13 -10.42
CA ASN A 47 -12.11 -17.28 -11.88
C ASN A 47 -13.49 -17.46 -12.51
N ASP A 48 -14.52 -17.74 -11.70
CA ASP A 48 -15.90 -17.96 -12.14
C ASP A 48 -16.90 -17.15 -11.27
N PRO A 49 -17.68 -16.23 -11.86
CA PRO A 49 -17.63 -15.80 -13.27
C PRO A 49 -16.35 -15.02 -13.59
N PRO A 50 -15.82 -15.11 -14.82
CA PRO A 50 -14.61 -14.40 -15.21
C PRO A 50 -14.84 -12.89 -15.16
N LEU A 51 -13.96 -12.18 -14.45
CA LEU A 51 -13.92 -10.72 -14.37
C LEU A 51 -12.78 -10.17 -15.24
N ASP A 52 -13.03 -9.08 -15.96
CA ASP A 52 -11.94 -8.32 -16.59
C ASP A 52 -11.26 -7.47 -15.52
N ILE A 53 -10.07 -7.89 -15.08
CA ILE A 53 -9.33 -7.20 -14.02
C ILE A 53 -8.38 -6.19 -14.67
N LEU A 54 -8.51 -4.92 -14.29
CA LEU A 54 -7.66 -3.82 -14.73
C LEU A 54 -6.97 -3.18 -13.53
N PHE A 55 -5.64 -3.15 -13.52
CA PHE A 55 -4.90 -2.39 -12.51
C PHE A 55 -4.77 -0.94 -12.93
N VAL A 56 -5.04 0.00 -12.03
CA VAL A 56 -4.89 1.44 -12.28
C VAL A 56 -3.98 2.01 -11.20
N GLY A 57 -2.92 2.72 -11.61
CA GLY A 57 -1.95 3.31 -10.69
C GLY A 57 -0.76 3.94 -11.39
N SER A 58 0.14 4.57 -10.64
CA SER A 58 1.34 5.21 -11.20
C SER A 58 2.47 4.21 -11.42
N LEU A 59 3.37 4.52 -12.36
CA LEU A 59 4.63 3.80 -12.50
C LEU A 59 5.66 4.29 -11.48
N PRO A 60 6.59 3.41 -11.04
CA PRO A 60 7.62 3.80 -10.08
C PRO A 60 8.62 4.83 -10.65
N VAL A 61 8.74 4.90 -11.98
CA VAL A 61 9.63 5.80 -12.71
C VAL A 61 8.84 6.92 -13.39
N ASP A 62 9.52 8.03 -13.67
CA ASP A 62 8.95 9.11 -14.47
C ASP A 62 9.15 8.80 -15.96
N ILE A 63 8.09 9.00 -16.73
CA ILE A 63 8.02 8.70 -18.17
C ILE A 63 7.84 10.01 -18.93
N ASP A 64 8.66 10.20 -19.96
CA ASP A 64 8.55 11.36 -20.84
C ASP A 64 7.16 11.40 -21.51
N PRO A 65 6.47 12.56 -21.54
CA PRO A 65 5.18 12.71 -22.21
C PRO A 65 5.09 12.08 -23.60
N ASP A 66 6.17 12.12 -24.40
CA ASP A 66 6.19 11.58 -25.76
C ASP A 66 6.07 10.04 -25.77
N ASP A 67 6.50 9.36 -24.70
CA ASP A 67 6.45 7.89 -24.57
C ASP A 67 5.14 7.40 -23.90
N GLN A 68 4.37 8.29 -23.27
CA GLN A 68 3.28 7.92 -22.35
C GLN A 68 2.15 7.14 -23.03
N ASP A 69 1.73 7.55 -24.23
CA ASP A 69 0.62 6.92 -24.96
C ASP A 69 0.97 5.51 -25.43
N MET A 70 2.19 5.33 -25.97
CA MET A 70 2.68 4.03 -26.41
C MET A 70 2.79 3.07 -25.22
N ILE A 71 3.38 3.51 -24.11
CA ILE A 71 3.53 2.70 -22.90
C ILE A 71 2.17 2.35 -22.29
N ALA A 72 1.22 3.28 -22.29
CA ALA A 72 -0.13 3.02 -21.79
C ALA A 72 -0.84 1.96 -22.63
N ALA A 73 -0.69 2.00 -23.96
CA ALA A 73 -1.25 0.99 -24.85
C ALA A 73 -0.62 -0.40 -24.61
N ASP A 74 0.69 -0.47 -24.46
CA ASP A 74 1.40 -1.74 -24.21
C ASP A 74 1.09 -2.32 -22.84
N LEU A 75 1.10 -1.52 -21.78
CA LEU A 75 0.72 -1.96 -20.43
C LEU A 75 -0.72 -2.46 -20.37
N LYS A 76 -1.64 -1.78 -21.07
CA LYS A 76 -3.04 -2.20 -21.10
C LYS A 76 -3.22 -3.52 -21.86
N ARG A 77 -2.53 -3.69 -22.98
CA ARG A 77 -2.61 -4.87 -23.83
C ARG A 77 -1.94 -6.10 -23.21
N LEU A 78 -0.73 -5.94 -22.69
CA LEU A 78 0.11 -7.05 -22.23
C LEU A 78 -0.13 -7.39 -20.75
N TYR A 79 -0.38 -6.38 -19.92
CA TYR A 79 -0.41 -6.52 -18.46
C TYR A 79 -1.78 -6.23 -17.84
N ARG A 80 -2.76 -5.74 -18.62
CA ARG A 80 -4.03 -5.22 -18.08
C ARG A 80 -3.77 -4.16 -17.00
N CYS A 81 -2.80 -3.28 -17.27
CA CYS A 81 -2.45 -2.15 -16.42
C CYS A 81 -2.74 -0.85 -17.16
N CYS A 82 -3.37 0.11 -16.48
CA CYS A 82 -3.58 1.47 -16.96
C CYS A 82 -2.68 2.40 -16.12
N PRO A 83 -1.57 2.92 -16.69
CA PRO A 83 -0.73 3.85 -15.98
C PRO A 83 -1.44 5.19 -15.78
N VAL A 84 -1.28 5.73 -14.58
CA VAL A 84 -1.68 7.10 -14.22
C VAL A 84 -0.43 7.95 -14.18
N TYR A 85 -0.30 8.83 -15.15
CA TYR A 85 0.82 9.77 -15.23
C TYR A 85 0.51 11.01 -14.39
N LEU A 86 1.42 11.32 -13.48
CA LEU A 86 1.40 12.51 -12.65
C LEU A 86 2.64 13.32 -13.01
N ASP A 87 2.52 14.63 -13.19
CA ASP A 87 3.69 15.48 -13.33
C ASP A 87 4.58 15.40 -12.08
N HIS A 88 5.88 15.67 -12.25
CA HIS A 88 6.86 15.48 -11.18
C HIS A 88 6.51 16.29 -9.91
N ASP A 89 6.07 17.54 -10.06
CA ASP A 89 5.70 18.39 -8.91
C ASP A 89 4.46 17.84 -8.18
N LEU A 90 3.43 17.43 -8.92
CA LEU A 90 2.24 16.80 -8.36
C LEU A 90 2.59 15.48 -7.67
N LYS A 91 3.39 14.61 -8.29
CA LYS A 91 3.83 13.33 -7.72
C LYS A 91 4.60 13.54 -6.41
N GLU A 92 5.53 14.47 -6.37
CA GLU A 92 6.29 14.80 -5.15
C GLU A 92 5.38 15.32 -4.04
N LYS A 93 4.50 16.29 -4.34
CA LYS A 93 3.57 16.87 -3.36
C LYS A 93 2.54 15.87 -2.85
N TYR A 94 1.97 15.08 -3.74
CA TYR A 94 0.98 14.05 -3.41
C TYR A 94 1.60 12.91 -2.61
N TYR A 95 2.66 12.30 -3.14
CA TYR A 95 3.19 11.05 -2.59
C TYR A 95 4.16 11.32 -1.44
N LYS A 96 5.30 11.98 -1.71
CA LYS A 96 6.31 12.23 -0.67
C LYS A 96 5.83 13.26 0.34
N GLY A 97 5.16 14.32 -0.11
CA GLY A 97 4.60 15.35 0.76
C GLY A 97 3.40 14.85 1.56
N PHE A 98 2.25 14.69 0.92
CA PHE A 98 1.02 14.42 1.63
C PHE A 98 0.93 12.99 2.18
N CYS A 99 1.11 11.98 1.33
CA CYS A 99 0.94 10.58 1.74
C CYS A 99 2.00 10.15 2.76
N LYS A 100 3.29 10.42 2.50
CA LYS A 100 4.38 9.92 3.36
C LYS A 100 4.71 10.84 4.54
N GLN A 101 4.50 12.15 4.46
CA GLN A 101 4.76 13.02 5.62
C GLN A 101 3.52 13.32 6.45
N GLN A 102 2.29 13.30 5.91
CA GLN A 102 1.09 13.61 6.72
C GLN A 102 0.23 12.38 7.03
N LEU A 103 -0.25 11.67 6.01
CA LEU A 103 -1.17 10.54 6.24
C LEU A 103 -0.47 9.35 6.91
N TRP A 104 0.70 8.96 6.42
CA TRP A 104 1.40 7.79 6.98
C TRP A 104 1.72 7.99 8.48
N PRO A 105 2.32 9.10 8.94
CA PRO A 105 2.51 9.35 10.38
C PRO A 105 1.21 9.35 11.18
N LEU A 106 0.16 10.01 10.67
CA LEU A 106 -1.16 10.04 11.32
C LEU A 106 -1.73 8.63 11.53
N PHE A 107 -1.72 7.79 10.49
CA PHE A 107 -2.22 6.42 10.57
C PHE A 107 -1.36 5.52 11.48
N HIS A 108 -0.10 5.89 11.72
CA HIS A 108 0.85 5.15 12.58
C HIS A 108 1.07 5.78 13.95
N TYR A 109 0.15 6.66 14.41
CA TYR A 109 0.19 7.27 15.74
C TYR A 109 1.41 8.18 15.98
N ILE A 110 1.99 8.72 14.92
CA ILE A 110 3.08 9.68 14.96
C ILE A 110 2.49 11.07 14.74
N LEU A 111 2.43 11.87 15.82
CA LEU A 111 1.89 13.23 15.78
C LEU A 111 3.00 14.27 15.67
N PRO A 112 2.79 15.36 14.90
CA PRO A 112 3.72 16.48 14.85
C PRO A 112 3.64 17.28 16.16
N VAL A 113 4.45 16.91 17.15
CA VAL A 113 4.45 17.54 18.49
C VAL A 113 5.26 18.84 18.56
N SER A 114 6.13 19.11 17.59
CA SER A 114 6.92 20.34 17.50
C SER A 114 6.57 21.16 16.25
N PRO A 115 6.73 22.50 16.27
CA PRO A 115 6.64 23.31 15.05
C PRO A 115 7.59 22.87 13.93
N SER A 116 8.71 22.24 14.29
CA SER A 116 9.71 21.70 13.37
C SER A 116 9.45 20.25 12.95
N SER A 117 8.45 19.57 13.54
CA SER A 117 8.10 18.19 13.19
C SER A 117 7.55 18.13 11.77
N CYS A 118 7.88 17.04 11.06
CA CYS A 118 7.25 16.77 9.79
C CYS A 118 5.79 16.32 9.99
N GLY A 119 4.95 16.47 8.97
CA GLY A 119 3.56 16.00 9.03
C GLY A 119 2.50 16.96 9.58
N ARG A 120 2.87 18.24 9.78
CA ARG A 120 1.85 19.29 9.95
C ARG A 120 1.00 19.42 8.69
N PHE A 121 -0.28 19.75 8.89
CA PHE A 121 -1.21 19.92 7.78
C PHE A 121 -0.77 21.05 6.84
N ASN A 122 -0.78 20.75 5.54
CA ASN A 122 -0.50 21.72 4.49
C ASN A 122 -1.61 21.64 3.43
N ALA A 123 -2.25 22.78 3.18
CA ALA A 123 -3.39 22.87 2.26
C ALA A 123 -3.00 22.62 0.80
N ASP A 124 -1.81 23.05 0.36
CA ASP A 124 -1.34 22.82 -1.01
C ASP A 124 -1.06 21.34 -1.26
N LEU A 125 -0.49 20.66 -0.27
CA LEU A 125 -0.29 19.21 -0.30
C LEU A 125 -1.63 18.46 -0.32
N TRP A 126 -2.64 18.93 0.42
CA TRP A 126 -4.00 18.40 0.32
C TRP A 126 -4.60 18.59 -1.08
N GLN A 127 -4.44 19.76 -1.70
CA GLN A 127 -4.92 19.98 -3.07
C GLN A 127 -4.19 19.13 -4.10
N ALA A 128 -2.89 18.90 -3.94
CA ALA A 128 -2.15 17.92 -4.74
C ALA A 128 -2.72 16.50 -4.57
N TYR A 129 -3.05 16.11 -3.34
CA TYR A 129 -3.67 14.81 -3.06
C TYR A 129 -5.03 14.62 -3.74
N VAL A 130 -5.90 15.62 -3.66
CA VAL A 130 -7.20 15.60 -4.34
C VAL A 130 -7.03 15.56 -5.87
N ARG A 131 -6.09 16.35 -6.42
CA ARG A 131 -5.79 16.36 -7.87
C ARG A 131 -5.28 15.01 -8.37
N ALA A 132 -4.33 14.38 -7.67
CA ALA A 132 -3.84 13.05 -8.05
C ALA A 132 -4.97 12.00 -8.05
N ASN A 133 -5.83 12.01 -7.04
CA ASN A 133 -7.00 11.12 -6.98
C ASN A 133 -8.02 11.41 -8.09
N LYS A 134 -8.15 12.67 -8.53
CA LYS A 134 -9.04 13.06 -9.63
C LYS A 134 -8.58 12.48 -10.97
N ILE A 135 -7.27 12.40 -11.21
CA ILE A 135 -6.72 11.78 -12.43
C ILE A 135 -7.00 10.27 -12.42
N VAL A 136 -6.88 9.60 -11.26
CA VAL A 136 -7.23 8.17 -11.12
C VAL A 136 -8.72 7.93 -11.42
N GLU A 137 -9.60 8.83 -10.98
CA GLU A 137 -11.04 8.74 -11.24
C GLU A 137 -11.39 8.70 -12.73
N GLU A 138 -10.60 9.34 -13.59
CA GLU A 138 -10.83 9.39 -15.04
C GLU A 138 -10.70 8.03 -15.74
N SER A 139 -10.06 7.05 -15.10
CA SER A 139 -9.91 5.69 -15.63
C SER A 139 -11.15 4.80 -15.45
N ALA A 140 -12.12 5.23 -14.63
CA ALA A 140 -13.32 4.47 -14.30
C ALA A 140 -14.54 4.85 -15.15
N SER A 141 -15.57 4.00 -15.13
CA SER A 141 -16.86 4.17 -15.79
C SER A 141 -18.01 3.71 -14.89
N ASP A 142 -19.24 4.12 -15.20
CA ASP A 142 -20.43 3.93 -14.34
C ASP A 142 -20.79 2.46 -14.06
N SER A 143 -20.37 1.52 -14.92
CA SER A 143 -20.64 0.08 -14.76
C SER A 143 -19.56 -0.67 -13.99
N ASP A 144 -18.41 -0.05 -13.71
CA ASP A 144 -17.27 -0.71 -13.10
C ASP A 144 -17.47 -1.04 -11.62
N PHE A 145 -16.78 -2.09 -11.19
CA PHE A 145 -16.43 -2.28 -9.78
C PHE A 145 -15.06 -1.68 -9.56
N VAL A 146 -14.91 -0.80 -8.58
CA VAL A 146 -13.62 -0.21 -8.23
C VAL A 146 -13.22 -0.68 -6.84
N TRP A 147 -12.12 -1.41 -6.76
CA TRP A 147 -11.50 -1.81 -5.51
C TRP A 147 -10.27 -0.94 -5.26
N ILE A 148 -10.40 -0.03 -4.29
CA ILE A 148 -9.43 1.01 -3.96
C ILE A 148 -8.53 0.51 -2.84
N HIS A 149 -7.23 0.54 -3.06
CA HIS A 149 -6.25 0.08 -2.10
C HIS A 149 -5.48 1.24 -1.46
N ASP A 150 -5.52 1.21 -0.13
CA ASP A 150 -4.69 1.97 0.79
C ASP A 150 -4.96 3.47 0.92
N TYR A 151 -4.27 4.10 1.88
CA TYR A 151 -4.47 5.50 2.29
C TYR A 151 -4.13 6.55 1.21
N HIS A 152 -3.53 6.14 0.10
CA HIS A 152 -3.16 7.02 -1.01
C HIS A 152 -4.40 7.51 -1.79
N LEU A 153 -5.51 6.76 -1.74
CA LEU A 153 -6.69 6.99 -2.58
C LEU A 153 -7.99 7.21 -1.78
N LEU A 154 -7.92 7.75 -0.56
CA LEU A 154 -9.08 7.85 0.34
C LEU A 154 -10.14 8.87 -0.10
N VAL A 155 -9.79 9.83 -0.96
CA VAL A 155 -10.77 10.79 -1.53
C VAL A 155 -11.43 10.27 -2.81
N LEU A 156 -10.88 9.21 -3.41
CA LEU A 156 -11.38 8.63 -4.66
C LEU A 156 -12.85 8.18 -4.59
N PRO A 157 -13.38 7.54 -3.52
CA PRO A 157 -14.79 7.12 -3.51
C PRO A 157 -15.77 8.29 -3.64
N SER A 158 -15.51 9.43 -2.98
CA SER A 158 -16.29 10.66 -3.18
C SER A 158 -16.23 11.17 -4.61
N LEU A 159 -15.04 11.15 -5.24
CA LEU A 159 -14.87 11.62 -6.61
C LEU A 159 -15.62 10.73 -7.61
N LEU A 160 -15.54 9.41 -7.42
CA LEU A 160 -16.26 8.42 -8.21
C LEU A 160 -17.77 8.63 -8.09
N ARG A 161 -18.32 8.70 -6.87
CA ARG A 161 -19.77 8.89 -6.66
C ARG A 161 -20.29 10.25 -7.10
N LYS A 162 -19.43 11.27 -7.18
CA LYS A 162 -19.81 12.57 -7.74
C LYS A 162 -20.00 12.51 -9.26
N ARG A 163 -19.28 11.62 -9.95
CA ARG A 163 -19.32 11.48 -11.41
C ARG A 163 -20.23 10.36 -11.89
N PHE A 164 -20.33 9.28 -11.12
CA PHE A 164 -21.02 8.05 -11.49
C PHE A 164 -22.09 7.69 -10.45
N ASN A 165 -23.30 7.41 -10.92
CA ASN A 165 -24.45 7.16 -10.07
C ASN A 165 -24.61 5.68 -9.71
N ARG A 166 -24.07 4.77 -10.53
CA ARG A 166 -24.20 3.31 -10.38
C ARG A 166 -22.89 2.61 -10.03
N ILE A 167 -21.82 3.37 -9.89
CA ILE A 167 -20.50 2.82 -9.58
C ILE A 167 -20.51 2.07 -8.26
N ARG A 168 -19.84 0.93 -8.23
CA ARG A 168 -19.66 0.13 -7.02
C ARG A 168 -18.22 0.25 -6.58
N ALA A 169 -18.00 0.78 -5.38
CA ALA A 169 -16.68 1.06 -4.86
C ALA A 169 -16.43 0.33 -3.54
N GLY A 170 -15.34 -0.43 -3.46
CA GLY A 170 -14.80 -0.97 -2.22
C GLY A 170 -13.49 -0.26 -1.87
N VAL A 171 -13.23 -0.04 -0.59
CA VAL A 171 -11.94 0.46 -0.09
C VAL A 171 -11.34 -0.58 0.84
N PHE A 172 -10.05 -0.88 0.68
CA PHE A 172 -9.30 -1.68 1.64
C PHE A 172 -8.10 -0.90 2.17
N LEU A 173 -8.03 -0.68 3.48
CA LEU A 173 -6.89 -0.02 4.12
C LEU A 173 -5.88 -1.06 4.59
N HIS A 174 -4.66 -0.95 4.05
CA HIS A 174 -3.54 -1.81 4.42
C HIS A 174 -2.77 -1.27 5.63
N CYS A 175 -2.83 0.04 5.87
CA CYS A 175 -2.30 0.63 7.10
C CYS A 175 -3.28 0.48 8.28
N PRO A 176 -2.82 0.69 9.53
CA PRO A 176 -3.71 0.82 10.67
C PRO A 176 -4.71 1.97 10.48
N PHE A 177 -5.85 1.92 11.16
CA PHE A 177 -6.74 3.08 11.32
C PHE A 177 -6.64 3.61 12.76
N PRO A 178 -6.27 4.89 12.96
CA PRO A 178 -5.96 5.42 14.28
C PRO A 178 -7.22 5.66 15.09
N SER A 179 -7.06 5.72 16.41
CA SER A 179 -8.16 6.05 17.32
C SER A 179 -8.72 7.44 17.03
N SER A 180 -9.97 7.69 17.45
CA SER A 180 -10.63 8.98 17.26
C SER A 180 -9.89 10.16 17.88
N GLU A 181 -9.12 9.94 18.96
CA GLU A 181 -8.31 10.97 19.61
C GLU A 181 -7.12 11.41 18.75
N ILE A 182 -6.54 10.49 17.99
CA ILE A 182 -5.46 10.79 17.05
C ILE A 182 -6.04 11.34 15.76
N PHE A 183 -7.07 10.69 15.20
CA PHE A 183 -7.67 11.08 13.92
C PHE A 183 -8.28 12.48 13.97
N ARG A 184 -8.82 12.93 15.13
CA ARG A 184 -9.41 14.27 15.25
C ARG A 184 -8.41 15.42 15.08
N THR A 185 -7.11 15.15 15.23
CA THR A 185 -6.05 16.14 15.02
C THR A 185 -5.92 16.55 13.55
N PHE A 186 -6.37 15.70 12.62
CA PHE A 186 -6.28 15.94 11.19
C PHE A 186 -7.34 16.96 10.73
N PRO A 187 -6.96 18.09 10.10
CA PRO A 187 -7.91 19.15 9.74
C PRO A 187 -8.98 18.74 8.72
N LYS A 188 -8.66 17.78 7.83
CA LYS A 188 -9.59 17.29 6.78
C LYS A 188 -10.25 15.95 7.15
N ARG A 189 -10.31 15.63 8.46
CA ARG A 189 -10.88 14.39 9.00
C ARG A 189 -12.29 14.07 8.50
N GLU A 190 -13.19 15.06 8.49
CA GLU A 190 -14.57 14.84 8.06
C GLU A 190 -14.64 14.60 6.56
N GLU A 191 -13.86 15.32 5.75
CA GLU A 191 -13.80 15.11 4.30
C GLU A 191 -13.31 13.69 3.97
N LEU A 192 -12.30 13.18 4.68
CA LEU A 192 -11.84 11.80 4.53
C LEU A 192 -12.88 10.77 4.97
N LEU A 193 -13.52 10.94 6.14
CA LEU A 193 -14.54 9.99 6.60
C LEU A 193 -15.74 9.95 5.65
N ARG A 194 -16.24 11.12 5.23
CA ARG A 194 -17.34 11.23 4.26
C ARG A 194 -16.97 10.59 2.94
N SER A 195 -15.71 10.70 2.52
CA SER A 195 -15.24 10.00 1.33
C SER A 195 -15.19 8.50 1.50
N LEU A 196 -14.68 7.98 2.61
CA LEU A 196 -14.71 6.54 2.87
C LEU A 196 -16.15 5.99 2.90
N LEU A 197 -17.09 6.72 3.50
CA LEU A 197 -18.52 6.39 3.51
C LEU A 197 -19.20 6.53 2.13
N ASN A 198 -18.49 7.12 1.16
CA ASN A 198 -18.85 7.06 -0.25
C ASN A 198 -18.35 5.78 -0.96
N ALA A 199 -17.82 4.80 -0.23
CA ALA A 199 -17.74 3.42 -0.70
C ALA A 199 -19.06 2.64 -0.41
N ASP A 200 -19.17 1.43 -0.95
CA ASP A 200 -20.17 0.41 -0.59
C ASP A 200 -19.63 -0.55 0.48
N LEU A 201 -18.33 -0.81 0.44
CA LEU A 201 -17.64 -1.72 1.36
C LEU A 201 -16.31 -1.12 1.81
N ILE A 202 -16.02 -1.12 3.10
CA ILE A 202 -14.74 -0.70 3.67
C ILE A 202 -14.13 -1.88 4.43
N GLY A 203 -12.91 -2.25 4.05
CA GLY A 203 -12.19 -3.37 4.61
C GLY A 203 -10.97 -2.95 5.43
N PHE A 204 -10.74 -3.69 6.51
CA PHE A 204 -9.59 -3.53 7.41
C PHE A 204 -8.97 -4.89 7.74
N HIS A 205 -7.69 -4.92 8.09
CA HIS A 205 -7.03 -6.16 8.53
C HIS A 205 -7.58 -6.72 9.84
N THR A 206 -7.88 -5.86 10.82
CA THR A 206 -8.27 -6.26 12.18
C THR A 206 -9.57 -5.59 12.60
N PHE A 207 -10.26 -6.20 13.57
CA PHE A 207 -11.44 -5.59 14.18
C PHE A 207 -11.10 -4.28 14.90
N ASP A 208 -9.92 -4.14 15.49
CA ASP A 208 -9.54 -2.90 16.18
C ASP A 208 -9.47 -1.70 15.25
N TYR A 209 -8.95 -1.86 14.03
CA TYR A 209 -8.93 -0.78 13.04
C TYR A 209 -10.35 -0.42 12.58
N ALA A 210 -11.18 -1.43 12.32
CA ALA A 210 -12.60 -1.22 12.01
C ALA A 210 -13.31 -0.47 13.14
N ARG A 211 -13.11 -0.90 14.39
CA ARG A 211 -13.67 -0.25 15.59
C ARG A 211 -13.22 1.20 15.74
N HIS A 212 -11.96 1.50 15.45
CA HIS A 212 -11.46 2.87 15.45
C HIS A 212 -12.11 3.73 14.37
N PHE A 213 -12.29 3.20 13.16
CA PHE A 213 -13.05 3.87 12.10
C PHE A 213 -14.51 4.15 12.52
N LEU A 214 -15.22 3.14 13.04
CA LEU A 214 -16.59 3.29 13.54
C LEU A 214 -16.69 4.35 14.64
N SER A 215 -15.74 4.36 15.58
CA SER A 215 -15.66 5.39 16.62
C SER A 215 -15.44 6.79 16.05
N CYS A 216 -14.69 6.92 14.95
CA CYS A 216 -14.53 8.20 14.26
C CYS A 216 -15.83 8.64 13.58
N CYS A 217 -16.53 7.72 12.89
CA CYS A 217 -17.84 7.99 12.29
C CYS A 217 -18.87 8.44 13.33
N SER A 218 -18.93 7.76 14.48
CA SER A 218 -19.84 8.13 15.57
C SER A 218 -19.49 9.49 16.18
N ARG A 219 -18.22 9.70 16.59
CA ARG A 219 -17.84 10.93 17.31
C ARG A 219 -17.78 12.17 16.42
N MET A 220 -17.47 12.03 15.14
CA MET A 220 -17.27 13.18 14.23
C MET A 220 -18.48 13.44 13.34
N LEU A 221 -19.25 12.41 12.98
CA LEU A 221 -20.38 12.53 12.06
C LEU A 221 -21.73 12.17 12.70
N GLY A 222 -21.74 11.71 13.97
CA GLY A 222 -22.96 11.31 14.66
C GLY A 222 -23.60 10.04 14.12
N LEU A 223 -22.83 9.19 13.43
CA LEU A 223 -23.34 7.97 12.80
C LEU A 223 -23.28 6.78 13.76
N GLU A 224 -24.38 6.03 13.85
CA GLU A 224 -24.44 4.77 14.58
C GLU A 224 -24.27 3.60 13.62
N HIS A 225 -23.58 2.56 14.09
CA HIS A 225 -23.40 1.33 13.33
C HIS A 225 -24.31 0.24 13.88
N GLU A 226 -24.79 -0.60 12.97
CA GLU A 226 -25.56 -1.78 13.31
C GLU A 226 -24.68 -3.01 13.14
N THR A 227 -24.80 -3.95 14.08
CA THR A 227 -24.16 -5.26 13.95
C THR A 227 -25.26 -6.31 13.85
N SER A 228 -25.39 -6.94 12.69
CA SER A 228 -26.39 -7.99 12.46
C SER A 228 -25.75 -9.20 11.78
N ARG A 229 -26.00 -10.41 12.33
CA ARG A 229 -25.54 -11.69 11.76
C ARG A 229 -24.04 -11.75 11.39
N GLY A 230 -23.19 -11.10 12.19
CA GLY A 230 -21.73 -11.03 11.94
C GLY A 230 -21.29 -10.02 10.88
N SER A 231 -22.22 -9.24 10.33
CA SER A 231 -21.93 -8.08 9.47
C SER A 231 -22.04 -6.78 10.27
N ILE A 232 -21.13 -5.85 9.99
CA ILE A 232 -21.15 -4.50 10.56
C ILE A 232 -21.53 -3.55 9.44
N THR A 233 -22.54 -2.71 9.67
CA THR A 233 -23.06 -1.78 8.66
C THR A 233 -23.27 -0.39 9.24
N LEU A 234 -23.12 0.62 8.40
CA LEU A 234 -23.44 2.02 8.70
C LEU A 234 -24.51 2.52 7.72
N ASP A 235 -25.56 3.17 8.21
CA ASP A 235 -26.43 3.96 7.35
C ASP A 235 -25.79 5.33 7.07
N TYR A 236 -25.65 5.67 5.79
CA TYR A 236 -25.13 6.95 5.37
C TYR A 236 -25.94 7.51 4.20
N TYR A 237 -26.77 8.51 4.50
CA TYR A 237 -27.71 9.13 3.55
C TYR A 237 -28.63 8.09 2.86
N GLY A 238 -29.18 7.14 3.64
CA GLY A 238 -30.09 6.12 3.14
C GLY A 238 -29.40 5.01 2.34
N ARG A 239 -28.07 4.89 2.46
CA ARG A 239 -27.28 3.83 1.85
C ARG A 239 -26.56 3.04 2.95
N THR A 240 -26.56 1.73 2.82
CA THR A 240 -25.84 0.85 3.74
C THR A 240 -24.39 0.71 3.29
N VAL A 241 -23.45 1.13 4.13
CA VAL A 241 -22.02 0.92 3.95
C VAL A 241 -21.60 -0.29 4.78
N GLY A 242 -21.07 -1.32 4.14
CA GLY A 242 -20.57 -2.52 4.82
C GLY A 242 -19.16 -2.32 5.36
N ILE A 243 -18.89 -2.81 6.57
CA ILE A 243 -17.57 -2.85 7.17
C ILE A 243 -17.14 -4.30 7.32
N LYS A 244 -15.97 -4.66 6.78
CA LYS A 244 -15.49 -6.05 6.78
C LYS A 244 -14.07 -6.18 7.30
N ILE A 245 -13.83 -7.23 8.08
CA ILE A 245 -12.51 -7.59 8.59
C ILE A 245 -11.95 -8.66 7.66
N MET A 246 -10.83 -8.36 7.01
CA MET A 246 -10.19 -9.24 6.03
C MET A 246 -8.68 -9.18 6.27
N PRO A 247 -8.13 -10.03 7.17
CA PRO A 247 -6.70 -10.11 7.36
C PRO A 247 -6.05 -10.61 6.08
N THR A 248 -5.03 -9.90 5.60
CA THR A 248 -4.27 -10.32 4.42
C THR A 248 -3.25 -11.36 4.86
N GLY A 249 -3.11 -12.42 4.07
CA GLY A 249 -2.10 -13.45 4.27
C GLY A 249 -1.15 -13.52 3.07
N VAL A 250 -0.28 -14.51 3.11
CA VAL A 250 0.60 -14.89 2.00
C VAL A 250 0.07 -16.15 1.32
N ASN A 251 0.50 -16.42 0.10
CA ASN A 251 0.26 -17.71 -0.57
C ASN A 251 1.41 -18.68 -0.24
N PRO A 252 1.24 -19.66 0.67
CA PRO A 252 2.35 -20.52 1.10
C PRO A 252 2.93 -21.35 -0.04
N GLN A 253 2.11 -21.74 -1.03
CA GLN A 253 2.57 -22.56 -2.15
C GLN A 253 3.66 -21.85 -2.96
N ARG A 254 3.57 -20.52 -3.12
CA ARG A 254 4.59 -19.73 -3.80
C ARG A 254 5.96 -19.82 -3.13
N TYR A 255 6.00 -19.90 -1.80
CA TYR A 255 7.25 -20.05 -1.04
C TYR A 255 7.75 -21.50 -1.10
N LEU A 256 6.85 -22.48 -1.05
CA LEU A 256 7.23 -23.89 -1.20
C LEU A 256 7.84 -24.17 -2.58
N ASP A 257 7.23 -23.64 -3.64
CA ASP A 257 7.73 -23.77 -5.01
C ASP A 257 9.06 -23.04 -5.21
N GLY A 258 9.26 -21.94 -4.49
CA GLY A 258 10.47 -21.12 -4.64
C GLY A 258 11.76 -21.78 -4.17
N PHE A 259 11.69 -22.86 -3.36
CA PHE A 259 12.87 -23.68 -3.03
C PHE A 259 13.45 -24.41 -4.25
N ALA A 260 12.66 -24.58 -5.33
CA ALA A 260 13.10 -25.19 -6.57
C ALA A 260 13.64 -24.18 -7.61
N TRP A 261 13.62 -22.88 -7.32
CA TRP A 261 14.12 -21.85 -8.23
C TRP A 261 15.65 -21.90 -8.36
N ASN A 262 16.17 -21.66 -9.56
CA ASN A 262 17.62 -21.69 -9.84
C ASN A 262 18.38 -20.57 -9.09
N GLU A 263 17.67 -19.48 -8.81
CA GLU A 263 18.12 -18.29 -8.10
C GLU A 263 18.19 -18.53 -6.58
N PHE A 264 17.44 -19.51 -6.06
CA PHE A 264 17.45 -19.83 -4.64
C PHE A 264 18.77 -20.48 -4.25
N LYS A 265 19.60 -19.70 -3.56
CA LYS A 265 20.92 -20.11 -3.08
C LYS A 265 21.09 -19.61 -1.65
N TRP A 266 21.55 -20.49 -0.76
CA TRP A 266 21.74 -20.14 0.64
C TRP A 266 23.08 -20.66 1.16
N ARG A 267 23.60 -19.99 2.19
CA ARG A 267 24.71 -20.45 3.01
C ARG A 267 24.44 -20.02 4.45
N ARG A 268 24.72 -20.91 5.40
CA ARG A 268 24.60 -20.61 6.83
C ARG A 268 25.84 -19.85 7.31
N GLY A 269 25.62 -18.80 8.10
CA GLY A 269 26.66 -18.01 8.76
C GLY A 269 26.28 -17.73 10.22
N LEU A 270 27.21 -17.17 10.99
CA LEU A 270 26.97 -16.77 12.38
C LEU A 270 26.81 -15.25 12.46
N GLY A 271 25.68 -14.78 12.98
CA GLY A 271 25.37 -13.35 13.15
C GLY A 271 23.91 -13.05 12.84
N THR A 272 23.53 -11.79 13.00
CA THR A 272 22.20 -11.28 12.63
C THR A 272 22.27 -10.58 11.29
N ALA A 273 21.34 -10.88 10.38
CA ALA A 273 21.14 -10.11 9.16
C ALA A 273 19.94 -9.18 9.35
N GLU A 274 20.18 -7.86 9.24
CA GLU A 274 19.12 -6.86 9.23
C GLU A 274 18.99 -6.30 7.82
N VAL A 275 17.83 -6.51 7.22
CA VAL A 275 17.53 -6.09 5.86
C VAL A 275 16.51 -4.95 5.91
N THR A 276 16.87 -3.79 5.39
CA THR A 276 15.99 -2.62 5.31
C THR A 276 15.83 -2.18 3.86
N ASN A 277 14.61 -1.76 3.51
CA ASN A 277 14.41 -1.07 2.25
C ASN A 277 14.88 0.38 2.39
N PRO A 278 15.43 1.00 1.33
CA PRO A 278 15.79 2.40 1.34
C PRO A 278 14.61 3.30 1.77
N PRO A 279 14.88 4.41 2.48
CA PRO A 279 13.87 5.37 2.89
C PRO A 279 12.96 5.82 1.74
N ARG A 280 11.64 5.71 1.94
CA ARG A 280 10.62 6.13 0.94
C ARG A 280 10.21 7.61 1.10
N SER A 281 10.86 8.34 1.99
CA SER A 281 10.62 9.75 2.29
C SER A 281 11.94 10.42 2.63
N THR A 282 12.08 11.68 2.23
CA THR A 282 13.22 12.55 2.57
C THR A 282 12.95 13.42 3.79
N GLY A 283 11.87 13.12 4.53
CA GLY A 283 11.53 13.82 5.78
C GLY A 283 12.67 13.73 6.80
N ARG A 284 12.91 14.83 7.52
CA ARG A 284 13.98 14.95 8.52
C ARG A 284 14.01 13.79 9.52
N GLU A 285 12.85 13.42 10.06
CA GLU A 285 12.73 12.34 11.05
C GLU A 285 13.16 10.98 10.49
N VAL A 286 12.86 10.71 9.22
CA VAL A 286 13.27 9.46 8.54
C VAL A 286 14.79 9.44 8.34
N LEU A 287 15.39 10.58 7.97
CA LEU A 287 16.83 10.70 7.82
C LEU A 287 17.57 10.62 9.17
N GLU A 288 16.98 11.15 10.24
CA GLU A 288 17.50 11.03 11.60
C GLU A 288 17.43 9.58 12.10
N LEU A 289 16.32 8.89 11.86
CA LEU A 289 16.17 7.47 12.16
C LEU A 289 17.21 6.63 11.41
N HIS A 290 17.37 6.87 10.11
CA HIS A 290 18.37 6.18 9.27
C HIS A 290 19.79 6.32 9.83
N ARG A 291 20.19 7.55 10.19
CA ARG A 291 21.51 7.81 10.81
C ARG A 291 21.64 7.12 12.17
N ALA A 292 20.58 7.12 12.98
CA ALA A 292 20.59 6.48 14.29
C ALA A 292 20.76 4.95 14.17
N VAL A 293 20.08 4.32 13.22
CA VAL A 293 20.23 2.88 12.92
C VAL A 293 21.66 2.58 12.46
N ALA A 294 22.18 3.32 11.49
CA ALA A 294 23.54 3.12 10.99
C ALA A 294 24.60 3.25 12.10
N ALA A 295 24.48 4.28 12.96
CA ALA A 295 25.37 4.48 14.09
C ALA A 295 25.27 3.36 15.14
N LEU A 296 24.06 2.83 15.38
CA LEU A 296 23.85 1.72 16.31
C LEU A 296 24.49 0.42 15.79
N VAL A 297 24.30 0.12 14.50
CA VAL A 297 24.93 -1.03 13.83
C VAL A 297 26.46 -0.93 13.96
N GLU A 298 27.02 0.24 13.65
CA GLU A 298 28.46 0.49 13.75
C GLU A 298 28.97 0.32 15.19
N ALA A 299 28.25 0.86 16.18
CA ALA A 299 28.62 0.74 17.59
C ALA A 299 28.59 -0.72 18.08
N ILE A 300 27.57 -1.49 17.71
CA ILE A 300 27.46 -2.92 18.05
C ILE A 300 28.60 -3.71 17.42
N ASN A 301 28.84 -3.50 16.12
CA ASN A 301 29.89 -4.19 15.40
C ASN A 301 31.28 -3.84 15.93
N THR A 302 31.55 -2.57 16.23
CA THR A 302 32.82 -2.14 16.84
C THR A 302 33.07 -2.81 18.18
N LYS A 303 32.01 -2.97 19.00
CA LYS A 303 32.13 -3.52 20.35
C LYS A 303 32.28 -5.05 20.38
N TYR A 304 31.59 -5.77 19.48
CA TYR A 304 31.44 -7.23 19.59
C TYR A 304 32.00 -8.03 18.40
N ALA A 305 32.50 -7.38 17.34
CA ALA A 305 33.15 -8.08 16.25
C ALA A 305 34.39 -8.83 16.72
N LYS A 306 34.65 -9.98 16.09
CA LYS A 306 35.88 -10.75 16.29
C LYS A 306 36.53 -10.96 14.92
N PRO A 307 37.38 -10.01 14.47
CA PRO A 307 37.98 -10.06 13.14
C PRO A 307 38.81 -11.32 12.89
N SER A 308 39.52 -11.80 13.91
CA SER A 308 40.29 -13.06 13.87
C SER A 308 39.43 -14.29 13.59
N ALA A 309 38.15 -14.25 13.96
CA ALA A 309 37.17 -15.31 13.72
C ALA A 309 36.26 -15.03 12.51
N LYS A 310 36.53 -13.96 11.72
CA LYS A 310 35.65 -13.47 10.64
C LYS A 310 34.19 -13.30 11.08
N TYR A 311 33.97 -12.91 12.34
CA TYR A 311 32.65 -12.76 12.91
C TYR A 311 32.24 -11.29 12.99
N LEU A 312 31.08 -10.98 12.40
CA LEU A 312 30.41 -9.69 12.47
C LEU A 312 29.02 -9.90 13.08
N PRO A 313 28.70 -9.28 14.23
CA PRO A 313 27.42 -9.48 14.90
C PRO A 313 26.21 -9.05 14.07
N VAL A 314 26.30 -7.92 13.36
CA VAL A 314 25.19 -7.35 12.59
C VAL A 314 25.62 -7.10 11.15
N HIS A 315 24.99 -7.83 10.22
CA HIS A 315 25.07 -7.62 8.79
C HIS A 315 23.90 -6.72 8.35
N TYR A 316 24.14 -5.42 8.22
CA TYR A 316 23.14 -4.46 7.78
C TYR A 316 23.12 -4.33 6.25
N LEU A 317 21.98 -4.61 5.64
CA LEU A 317 21.75 -4.56 4.20
C LEU A 317 20.62 -3.58 3.89
N GLU A 318 20.97 -2.40 3.39
CA GLU A 318 19.98 -1.40 2.97
C GLU A 318 19.78 -1.43 1.46
N ARG A 319 18.90 -2.33 1.01
CA ARG A 319 18.49 -2.44 -0.39
C ARG A 319 17.21 -3.26 -0.50
N HIS A 320 16.60 -3.16 -1.68
CA HIS A 320 15.59 -4.13 -2.06
C HIS A 320 16.19 -5.54 -2.10
N VAL A 321 15.51 -6.48 -1.43
CA VAL A 321 15.85 -7.91 -1.44
C VAL A 321 14.70 -8.66 -2.11
N PRO A 322 14.94 -9.27 -3.30
CA PRO A 322 13.92 -10.03 -4.01
C PRO A 322 13.50 -11.27 -3.21
N LEU A 323 12.30 -11.78 -3.49
CA LEU A 323 11.73 -12.90 -2.74
C LEU A 323 12.65 -14.12 -2.60
N HIS A 324 13.32 -14.56 -3.68
CA HIS A 324 14.24 -15.72 -3.62
C HIS A 324 15.37 -15.53 -2.61
N GLU A 325 15.85 -14.30 -2.43
CA GLU A 325 16.91 -13.98 -1.47
C GLU A 325 16.32 -13.83 -0.05
N ARG A 326 15.12 -13.26 0.10
CA ARG A 326 14.41 -13.26 1.40
C ARG A 326 14.16 -14.68 1.89
N MET A 327 13.72 -15.57 1.02
CA MET A 327 13.54 -16.99 1.32
C MET A 327 14.83 -17.66 1.77
N ALA A 328 15.97 -17.30 1.14
CA ALA A 328 17.26 -17.82 1.56
C ALA A 328 17.57 -17.39 3.00
N PHE A 329 17.32 -16.13 3.37
CA PHE A 329 17.43 -15.66 4.76
C PHE A 329 16.49 -16.42 5.71
N TYR A 330 15.20 -16.56 5.37
CA TYR A 330 14.23 -17.27 6.21
C TYR A 330 14.62 -18.73 6.44
N SER A 331 15.09 -19.42 5.40
CA SER A 331 15.46 -20.85 5.48
C SER A 331 16.65 -21.17 6.38
N VAL A 332 17.55 -20.20 6.60
CA VAL A 332 18.77 -20.39 7.41
C VAL A 332 18.70 -19.72 8.77
N ALA A 333 17.77 -18.77 8.94
CA ALA A 333 17.60 -18.06 10.19
C ALA A 333 17.00 -18.98 11.25
N ASP A 334 17.63 -19.02 12.43
CA ASP A 334 17.08 -19.75 13.58
C ASP A 334 15.93 -18.98 14.26
N CYS A 335 15.83 -17.67 13.98
CA CYS A 335 14.78 -16.79 14.50
C CYS A 335 14.58 -15.58 13.58
N ALA A 336 13.32 -15.19 13.36
CA ALA A 336 12.96 -13.91 12.74
C ALA A 336 12.46 -12.92 13.81
N VAL A 337 13.08 -11.74 13.87
CA VAL A 337 12.72 -10.68 14.84
C VAL A 337 11.92 -9.60 14.12
N VAL A 338 10.64 -9.49 14.48
CA VAL A 338 9.72 -8.47 13.93
C VAL A 338 9.13 -7.65 15.06
N THR A 339 9.61 -6.42 15.22
CA THR A 339 9.27 -5.54 16.36
C THR A 339 8.75 -4.17 15.92
N ALA A 340 7.95 -4.14 14.85
CA ALA A 340 7.30 -2.92 14.38
C ALA A 340 6.41 -2.33 15.50
N THR A 341 6.58 -1.04 15.80
CA THR A 341 5.79 -0.35 16.84
C THR A 341 4.32 -0.23 16.44
N ARG A 342 4.07 0.01 15.15
CA ARG A 342 2.76 -0.01 14.49
C ARG A 342 2.95 -0.53 13.08
N ASP A 343 2.13 -1.51 12.71
CA ASP A 343 2.03 -2.06 11.36
C ASP A 343 0.57 -2.45 11.15
N GLY A 344 0.06 -2.35 9.92
CA GLY A 344 -1.31 -2.76 9.62
C GLY A 344 -1.44 -4.28 9.61
N MET A 345 -0.62 -4.93 8.80
CA MET A 345 -0.41 -6.37 8.83
C MET A 345 1.01 -6.65 8.36
N ASN A 346 1.86 -7.11 9.27
CA ASN A 346 3.21 -7.49 8.89
C ASN A 346 3.19 -8.89 8.28
N LEU A 347 3.58 -9.01 7.01
CA LEU A 347 3.60 -10.29 6.31
C LEU A 347 4.88 -11.09 6.59
N VAL A 348 5.97 -10.48 7.08
CA VAL A 348 7.26 -11.17 7.31
C VAL A 348 7.11 -12.40 8.22
N PRO A 349 6.34 -12.37 9.33
CA PRO A 349 6.08 -13.57 10.12
C PRO A 349 5.41 -14.70 9.33
N TYR A 350 4.50 -14.36 8.40
CA TYR A 350 3.83 -15.35 7.54
C TYR A 350 4.74 -15.85 6.41
N GLU A 351 5.67 -15.02 5.93
CA GLU A 351 6.69 -15.45 4.96
C GLU A 351 7.74 -16.37 5.61
N TYR A 352 8.00 -16.20 6.90
CA TYR A 352 9.01 -16.94 7.66
C TYR A 352 8.53 -18.33 8.13
N VAL A 353 7.27 -18.42 8.57
CA VAL A 353 6.61 -19.66 9.02
C VAL A 353 6.18 -20.48 7.82
#